data_AF-A0A1A2LZK1-F1
#
_entry.id   AF-A0A1A2LZK1-F1
#
_cell.length_a   1.000
_cell.length_b   1.000
_cell.length_c   1.000
_cell.angle_alpha   90.00
_cell.angle_beta   90.00
_cell.angle_gamma   90.00
#
_symmetry.space_group_name_H-M   'P 1'
#
loop_
_entity.id
_entity.type
_entity.pdbx_description
1 polymer ?
#
loop_
_entity_poly.entity_id
_entity_poly.type
_entity_poly.pdbx_seq_one_letter_code
_entity_poly.pdbx_strand_id
1 'polypeptide(L)'
;MRWIVDGMNVIGSRPDGWWKDRGGAMVALVEHLDRWAATHGDRVTVVFERPPSSAIPASVIEIAYAPRAAANSADDEIVRRVQADPQPHDIRVVTSDNGLSDRVVGLGASVHPAASFRDLIDPRGPRAS
;
A
#
# COMPACT_ATOMS: atom_id res chain seq x y z
N MET A 1 6.36 7.74 -11.24
CA MET A 1 7.01 7.00 -10.14
C MET A 1 6.34 5.63 -10.00
N ARG A 2 7.01 4.59 -9.46
CA ARG A 2 6.35 3.31 -9.14
C ARG A 2 6.13 3.21 -7.64
N TRP A 3 4.89 2.96 -7.21
CA TRP A 3 4.52 2.84 -5.81
C TRP A 3 4.14 1.42 -5.47
N ILE A 4 4.71 0.87 -4.40
CA ILE A 4 4.28 -0.39 -3.81
C ILE A 4 3.77 -0.09 -2.40
N VAL A 5 2.50 -0.35 -2.16
CA VAL A 5 1.80 0.05 -0.94
C VAL A 5 1.56 -1.15 -0.05
N ASP A 6 2.05 -1.10 1.18
CA ASP A 6 1.63 -2.02 2.24
C ASP A 6 0.21 -1.64 2.68
N GLY A 7 -0.76 -2.44 2.23
CA GLY A 7 -2.18 -2.14 2.43
C GLY A 7 -2.57 -2.13 3.90
N MET A 8 -2.07 -3.06 4.70
CA MET A 8 -2.46 -3.18 6.10
C MET A 8 -1.79 -2.11 6.97
N ASN A 9 -0.55 -1.72 6.64
CA ASN A 9 0.11 -0.60 7.31
C ASN A 9 -0.59 0.73 7.04
N VAL A 10 -1.05 0.97 5.81
CA VAL A 10 -1.83 2.17 5.47
C VAL A 10 -3.19 2.17 6.15
N ILE A 11 -3.91 1.04 6.14
CA ILE A 11 -5.19 0.90 6.86
C ILE A 11 -5.00 1.16 8.37
N GLY A 12 -3.92 0.66 8.96
CA GLY A 12 -3.60 0.82 10.38
C GLY A 12 -3.04 2.20 10.75
N SER A 13 -2.72 3.06 9.77
CA SER A 13 -2.05 4.34 10.02
C SER A 13 -2.94 5.39 10.69
N ARG A 14 -4.26 5.19 10.72
CA ARG A 14 -5.24 6.10 11.32
C ARG A 14 -6.18 5.38 12.30
N PRO A 15 -6.56 6.02 13.41
CA PRO A 15 -7.54 5.48 14.37
C PRO A 15 -8.98 5.82 13.95
N ASP A 16 -9.34 5.64 12.68
CA ASP A 16 -10.68 5.94 12.13
C ASP A 16 -11.68 4.77 12.23
N GLY A 17 -11.24 3.67 12.85
CA GLY A 17 -12.08 2.49 13.07
C GLY A 17 -12.07 1.49 11.93
N TRP A 18 -11.26 1.70 10.87
CA TRP A 18 -11.12 0.77 9.74
C TRP A 18 -10.70 -0.65 10.16
N TRP A 19 -10.04 -0.81 11.31
CA TRP A 19 -9.71 -2.11 11.87
C TRP A 19 -10.94 -2.97 12.25
N LYS A 20 -12.11 -2.35 12.49
CA LYS A 20 -13.36 -3.07 12.84
C LYS A 20 -13.98 -3.79 11.64
N ASP A 21 -13.82 -3.22 10.45
CA ASP A 21 -14.24 -3.83 9.18
C ASP A 21 -13.07 -3.81 8.19
N ARG A 22 -12.22 -4.84 8.32
CA ARG A 22 -11.05 -4.99 7.45
C ARG A 22 -11.41 -5.12 5.97
N GLY A 23 -12.55 -5.75 5.66
CA GLY A 23 -12.99 -5.93 4.28
C GLY A 23 -13.37 -4.60 3.64
N GLY A 24 -14.22 -3.82 4.33
CA GLY A 24 -14.59 -2.47 3.91
C GLY A 24 -13.39 -1.53 3.81
N ALA A 25 -12.44 -1.64 4.76
CA ALA A 25 -11.20 -0.86 4.74
C ALA A 25 -10.32 -1.16 3.52
N MET A 26 -10.20 -2.43 3.11
CA MET A 26 -9.46 -2.80 1.90
C MET A 26 -10.12 -2.23 0.64
N VAL A 27 -11.45 -2.33 0.52
CA VAL A 27 -12.22 -1.77 -0.60
C VAL A 27 -12.01 -0.26 -0.69
N ALA A 28 -12.23 0.45 0.42
CA ALA A 28 -12.07 1.89 0.47
C ALA A 28 -10.62 2.34 0.20
N LEU A 29 -9.62 1.58 0.67
CA LEU A 29 -8.22 1.85 0.32
C LEU A 29 -7.99 1.75 -1.19
N VAL A 30 -8.44 0.65 -1.81
CA VAL A 30 -8.29 0.44 -3.26
C VAL A 30 -8.97 1.56 -4.03
N GLU A 31 -10.20 1.95 -3.67
CA GLU A 31 -10.91 3.06 -4.32
C GLU A 31 -10.16 4.40 -4.22
N HIS A 32 -9.53 4.68 -3.07
CA HIS A 32 -8.73 5.89 -2.88
C HIS A 32 -7.47 5.87 -3.74
N LEU A 33 -6.78 4.73 -3.79
CA LEU A 33 -5.60 4.53 -4.63
C LEU A 33 -5.92 4.63 -6.11
N ASP A 34 -7.04 4.05 -6.56
CA ASP A 34 -7.46 4.05 -7.96
C ASP A 34 -7.73 5.47 -8.45
N ARG A 35 -8.47 6.27 -7.66
CA ARG A 35 -8.72 7.68 -7.95
C ARG A 35 -7.44 8.52 -7.94
N TRP A 36 -6.57 8.30 -6.96
CA TRP A 36 -5.32 9.04 -6.85
C TRP A 36 -4.35 8.72 -8.00
N ALA A 37 -4.18 7.43 -8.33
CA ALA A 37 -3.32 7.00 -9.45
C ALA A 37 -3.83 7.51 -10.80
N ALA A 38 -5.15 7.49 -11.02
CA ALA A 38 -5.77 7.99 -12.25
C ALA A 38 -5.51 9.49 -12.50
N THR A 39 -5.36 10.27 -11.43
CA THR A 39 -5.09 11.72 -11.52
C THR A 39 -3.61 12.06 -11.67
N HIS A 40 -2.71 11.23 -11.13
CA HIS A 40 -1.27 11.51 -11.11
C HIS A 40 -0.48 10.78 -12.21
N GLY A 41 -1.07 9.76 -12.85
CA GLY A 41 -0.40 8.94 -13.87
C GLY A 41 0.69 8.03 -13.31
N ASP A 42 0.69 7.80 -12.00
CA ASP A 42 1.63 6.92 -11.30
C ASP A 42 1.21 5.45 -11.39
N ARG A 43 2.19 4.54 -11.43
CA ARG A 43 1.92 3.10 -11.34
C ARG A 43 1.88 2.70 -9.87
N VAL A 44 0.73 2.20 -9.43
CA VAL A 44 0.51 1.81 -8.03
C VAL A 44 0.17 0.33 -7.96
N THR A 45 0.87 -0.38 -7.08
CA THR A 45 0.53 -1.73 -6.66
C THR A 45 0.24 -1.70 -5.16
N VAL A 46 -0.93 -2.18 -4.73
CA VAL A 46 -1.21 -2.42 -3.32
C VAL A 46 -1.07 -3.90 -3.00
N VAL A 47 -0.36 -4.20 -1.92
CA VAL A 47 -0.09 -5.58 -1.48
C VAL A 47 -0.86 -5.87 -0.20
N PHE A 48 -1.57 -7.00 -0.21
CA PHE A 48 -2.26 -7.54 0.97
C PHE A 48 -1.76 -8.96 1.29
N GLU A 49 -1.90 -9.39 2.55
CA GLU A 49 -1.45 -10.72 3.00
C GLU A 49 -2.20 -11.87 2.31
N ARG A 50 -3.46 -11.64 1.92
CA ARG A 50 -4.32 -12.64 1.28
C ARG A 50 -5.42 -12.00 0.43
N PRO A 51 -5.98 -12.74 -0.54
CA PRO A 51 -7.16 -12.31 -1.27
C PRO A 51 -8.37 -12.09 -0.35
N PRO A 52 -9.20 -11.06 -0.59
CA PRO A 52 -10.48 -10.89 0.06
C PRO A 52 -11.48 -11.97 -0.39
N SER A 53 -12.57 -12.13 0.38
CA SER A 53 -13.66 -13.07 0.04
C SER A 53 -14.44 -12.67 -1.23
N SER A 54 -14.34 -11.41 -1.63
CA SER A 54 -14.98 -10.87 -2.83
C SER A 54 -13.97 -10.00 -3.56
N ALA A 55 -13.94 -10.09 -4.89
CA ALA A 55 -13.02 -9.31 -5.70
C ALA A 55 -13.25 -7.81 -5.47
N ILE A 56 -12.17 -7.07 -5.25
CA ILE A 56 -12.21 -5.61 -5.14
C ILE A 56 -11.97 -5.05 -6.55
N PRO A 57 -12.87 -4.21 -7.08
CA PRO A 57 -12.65 -3.59 -8.37
C PRO A 57 -11.47 -2.60 -8.31
N ALA A 58 -10.61 -2.65 -9.31
CA ALA A 58 -9.54 -1.70 -9.56
C ALA A 58 -9.44 -1.44 -11.07
N SER A 59 -9.19 -0.19 -11.46
CA SER A 59 -9.20 0.23 -12.87
C SER A 59 -7.80 0.49 -13.38
N VAL A 60 -6.97 1.18 -12.58
CA VAL A 60 -5.64 1.66 -12.97
C VAL A 60 -4.51 1.13 -12.07
N ILE A 61 -4.86 0.60 -10.89
CA ILE A 61 -3.87 0.02 -9.96
C ILE A 61 -3.83 -1.50 -10.05
N GLU A 62 -2.71 -2.08 -9.63
CA GLU A 62 -2.58 -3.52 -9.40
C GLU A 62 -2.91 -3.85 -7.94
N ILE A 63 -3.72 -4.90 -7.73
CA ILE A 63 -3.90 -5.51 -6.40
C ILE A 63 -3.11 -6.82 -6.36
N ALA A 64 -2.15 -6.88 -5.47
CA ALA A 64 -1.26 -8.02 -5.27
C ALA A 64 -1.53 -8.70 -3.92
N TYR A 65 -1.26 -10.00 -3.89
CA TYR A 65 -1.41 -10.81 -2.69
C TYR A 65 -0.19 -11.68 -2.47
N ALA A 66 0.15 -11.93 -1.20
CA ALA A 66 1.17 -12.89 -0.88
C ALA A 66 0.76 -14.32 -1.35
N PRO A 67 1.69 -15.14 -1.87
CA PRO A 67 1.37 -16.49 -2.35
C PRO A 67 0.82 -17.42 -1.26
N ARG A 68 1.22 -17.18 -0.01
CA ARG A 68 0.76 -17.90 1.18
C ARG A 68 0.53 -16.91 2.31
N ALA A 69 -0.65 -16.98 2.93
CA ALA A 69 -0.98 -16.14 4.06
C ALA A 69 -0.19 -16.59 5.30
N ALA A 70 0.59 -15.68 5.86
CA ALA A 70 1.35 -15.85 7.10
C ALA A 70 1.56 -14.47 7.73
N ALA A 71 2.02 -14.42 8.98
CA ALA A 71 2.49 -13.16 9.55
C ALA A 71 3.60 -12.58 8.65
N ASN A 72 3.50 -11.29 8.32
CA ASN A 72 4.43 -10.55 7.47
C ASN A 72 4.48 -11.04 6.00
N SER A 73 3.48 -11.80 5.53
CA SER A 73 3.51 -12.30 4.16
C SER A 73 3.38 -11.19 3.11
N ALA A 74 2.72 -10.07 3.45
CA ALA A 74 2.70 -8.88 2.61
C ALA A 74 4.10 -8.26 2.48
N ASP A 75 4.83 -8.10 3.58
CA ASP A 75 6.20 -7.58 3.60
C ASP A 75 7.13 -8.41 2.71
N ASP A 76 7.05 -9.74 2.82
CA ASP A 76 7.87 -10.64 2.01
C ASP A 76 7.52 -10.55 0.52
N GLU A 77 6.25 -10.39 0.18
CA GLU A 77 5.82 -10.17 -1.21
C GLU A 77 6.29 -8.80 -1.74
N ILE A 78 6.25 -7.75 -0.93
CA ILE A 78 6.80 -6.43 -1.27
C ILE A 78 8.30 -6.54 -1.54
N VAL A 79 9.06 -7.16 -0.64
CA VAL A 79 10.50 -7.35 -0.77
C VAL A 79 10.84 -8.16 -2.02
N ARG A 80 10.09 -9.24 -2.27
CA ARG A 80 10.25 -10.07 -3.48
C ARG A 80 10.04 -9.25 -4.76
N ARG A 81 9.02 -8.38 -4.79
CA ARG A 81 8.72 -7.50 -5.93
C ARG A 81 9.82 -6.47 -6.15
N VAL A 82 10.30 -5.82 -5.08
CA VAL A 82 11.41 -4.86 -5.16
C VAL A 82 12.67 -5.55 -5.67
N GLN A 83 13.00 -6.73 -5.13
CA GLN A 83 14.19 -7.48 -5.52
C GLN A 83 14.15 -7.96 -6.99
N ALA A 84 12.96 -8.26 -7.52
CA ALA A 84 12.78 -8.73 -8.88
C ALA A 84 12.70 -7.60 -9.93
N ASP A 85 12.55 -6.34 -9.50
CA ASP A 85 12.48 -5.20 -10.41
C ASP A 85 13.89 -4.82 -10.89
N PRO A 86 14.10 -4.58 -12.21
CA PRO A 86 15.40 -4.20 -12.75
C PRO A 86 15.86 -2.79 -12.36
N GLN A 87 14.95 -1.95 -11.85
CA GLN A 87 15.18 -0.55 -11.48
C GLN A 87 14.54 -0.25 -10.11
N PRO A 88 15.02 -0.86 -9.02
CA PRO A 88 14.42 -0.70 -7.69
C PRO A 88 14.47 0.75 -7.17
N HIS A 89 15.39 1.56 -7.67
CA HIS A 89 15.50 2.99 -7.34
C HIS A 89 14.31 3.85 -7.81
N ASP A 90 13.54 3.36 -8.79
CA ASP A 90 12.29 4.01 -9.23
C ASP A 90 11.08 3.59 -8.37
N ILE A 91 11.28 2.67 -7.42
CA ILE A 91 10.24 2.18 -6.53
C ILE A 91 10.24 3.01 -5.25
N ARG A 92 9.04 3.42 -4.86
CA ARG A 92 8.74 3.98 -3.56
C ARG A 92 7.77 3.08 -2.81
N VAL A 93 8.26 2.47 -1.73
CA VAL A 93 7.47 1.59 -0.86
C VAL A 93 6.77 2.42 0.19
N VAL A 94 5.45 2.28 0.29
CA VAL A 94 4.66 2.93 1.35
C VAL A 94 4.54 1.99 2.52
N THR A 95 5.25 2.30 3.60
CA THR A 95 5.15 1.61 4.89
C THR A 95 5.69 2.50 6.00
N SER A 96 5.30 2.22 7.23
CA SER A 96 5.91 2.78 8.44
C SER A 96 6.54 1.68 9.32
N ASP A 97 6.60 0.44 8.83
CA ASP A 97 7.30 -0.64 9.52
C ASP A 97 8.81 -0.51 9.27
N ASN A 98 9.60 -0.47 10.35
CA ASN A 98 11.05 -0.27 10.26
C ASN A 98 11.75 -1.50 9.63
N GLY A 99 11.29 -2.71 9.92
CA GLY A 99 11.90 -3.93 9.39
C GLY A 99 11.73 -4.05 7.88
N LEU A 100 10.52 -3.77 7.37
CA LEU A 100 10.27 -3.70 5.94
C LEU A 100 11.04 -2.53 5.30
N SER A 101 11.06 -1.35 5.94
CA SER A 101 11.77 -0.17 5.45
C SER A 101 13.26 -0.45 5.23
N ASP A 102 13.93 -1.05 6.21
CA ASP A 102 15.37 -1.36 6.13
C ASP A 102 15.65 -2.35 4.99
N ARG A 103 14.79 -3.37 4.82
CA ARG A 103 14.92 -4.38 3.76
C ARG A 103 14.81 -3.78 2.36
N VAL A 104 13.81 -2.93 2.11
CA VAL A 104 13.57 -2.36 0.78
C VAL A 104 14.59 -1.27 0.43
N VAL A 105 15.05 -0.50 1.42
CA VAL A 105 16.15 0.46 1.24
C VAL A 105 17.46 -0.27 0.93
N GLY A 106 17.74 -1.40 1.60
CA GLY A 106 18.89 -2.25 1.30
C GLY A 106 18.89 -2.81 -0.14
N LEU A 107 17.71 -2.90 -0.77
CA LEU A 107 17.55 -3.29 -2.18
C LEU A 107 17.57 -2.11 -3.16
N GLY A 108 17.74 -0.88 -2.67
CA GLY A 108 17.82 0.33 -3.47
C GLY A 108 16.51 1.07 -3.71
N ALA A 109 15.39 0.61 -3.13
CA ALA A 109 14.13 1.35 -3.16
C ALA A 109 14.10 2.48 -2.14
N SER A 110 13.17 3.42 -2.32
CA SER A 110 12.89 4.48 -1.35
C SER A 110 11.64 4.16 -0.53
N VAL A 111 11.48 4.80 0.62
CA VAL A 111 10.32 4.62 1.52
C VAL A 111 9.49 5.90 1.59
N HIS A 112 8.17 5.74 1.75
CA HIS A 112 7.24 6.79 2.12
C HIS A 112 6.44 6.37 3.36
N PRO A 113 6.35 7.21 4.40
CA PRO A 113 5.53 6.91 5.57
C PRO A 113 4.06 6.66 5.21
N ALA A 114 3.45 5.64 5.81
CA ALA A 114 2.08 5.24 5.49
C ALA A 114 1.05 6.28 5.90
N ALA A 115 1.20 6.91 7.07
CA ALA A 115 0.30 7.97 7.52
C ALA A 115 0.32 9.19 6.59
N SER A 116 1.52 9.62 6.17
CA SER A 116 1.67 10.73 5.23
C SER A 116 1.09 10.38 3.85
N PHE A 117 1.29 9.16 3.37
CA PHE A 117 0.70 8.71 2.11
C PHE A 117 -0.82 8.61 2.20
N ARG A 118 -1.34 8.15 3.34
CA ARG A 118 -2.77 8.12 3.63
C ARG A 118 -3.38 9.52 3.56
N ASP A 119 -2.69 10.54 4.08
CA ASP A 119 -3.10 11.95 3.97
C ASP A 119 -3.07 12.47 2.50
N LEU A 120 -2.25 11.91 1.62
CA LEU A 120 -2.22 12.27 0.19
C LEU A 120 -3.42 11.69 -0.59
N ILE A 121 -3.74 10.42 -0.37
CA ILE A 121 -4.77 9.71 -1.16
C ILE A 121 -6.18 9.89 -0.58
N ASP A 122 -6.27 10.24 0.70
CA ASP A 122 -7.50 10.46 1.44
C ASP A 122 -7.32 11.67 2.37
N PRO A 123 -7.26 12.90 1.83
CA PRO A 123 -7.05 14.10 2.63
C PRO A 123 -8.16 14.23 3.67
N ARG A 124 -7.77 14.49 4.92
CA ARG A 124 -8.76 14.84 5.95
C ARG A 124 -9.48 16.10 5.46
N GLY A 125 -10.82 16.08 5.48
CA GLY A 125 -11.60 17.29 5.23
C GLY A 125 -11.11 18.45 6.11
N PRO A 126 -11.37 19.71 5.73
CA PRO A 126 -10.92 20.85 6.53
C PRO A 126 -11.37 20.64 7.97
N ARG A 127 -10.43 20.71 8.92
CA ARG A 127 -10.80 20.77 10.34
C ARG A 127 -11.74 21.96 10.48
N ALA A 128 -13.01 21.69 10.84
CA ALA A 128 -13.91 22.74 11.25
C ALA A 128 -13.20 23.51 12.38
N SER A 129 -12.88 24.77 12.11
CA SER A 129 -12.29 25.70 13.07
C SER A 129 -13.35 26.17 14.05
#